data_AF-A0A3D9V242-F1
#
_entry.id   AF-A0A3D9V242-F1
#
_cell.length_a   1.000
_cell.length_b   1.000
_cell.length_c   1.000
_cell.angle_alpha   90.00
_cell.angle_beta   90.00
_cell.angle_gamma   90.00
#
_symmetry.space_group_name_H-M   'P 1'
#
loop_
_entity.id
_entity.type
_entity.pdbx_description
1 polymer ?
#
loop_
_entity_poly.entity_id
_entity_poly.type
_entity_poly.pdbx_seq_one_letter_code
_entity_poly.pdbx_strand_id
1 'polypeptide(L)'
;MSRVVRALGVLALVLLGACVGALGIVVSRMTADVAAVPVPYGFVLAVAAVAALVAEGRRALGVAGALGAALGWSVPVVLAMGQRPEGDVVLAGDGYGVGYVVLGLVAVVWNVARGLASAGPSDT
;
A
#
# COMPACT_ATOMS: atom_id res chain seq x y z
N MET A 1 7.45 7.10 -24.34
CA MET A 1 7.82 7.80 -23.09
C MET A 1 9.32 7.70 -22.91
N SER A 2 10.04 8.80 -22.63
CA SER A 2 11.49 8.75 -22.43
C SER A 2 11.84 7.98 -21.14
N ARG A 3 13.04 7.38 -21.09
CA ARG A 3 13.51 6.63 -19.91
C ARG A 3 13.49 7.50 -18.63
N VAL A 4 13.81 8.79 -18.78
CA VAL A 4 13.80 9.78 -17.69
C VAL A 4 12.39 9.98 -17.13
N VAL A 5 11.39 10.19 -18.00
CA VAL A 5 9.98 10.37 -17.54
C VAL A 5 9.48 9.12 -16.85
N ARG A 6 9.85 7.93 -17.34
CA ARG A 6 9.49 6.67 -16.68
C ARG A 6 10.13 6.54 -15.29
N ALA A 7 11.41 6.89 -15.16
CA ALA A 7 12.11 6.86 -13.88
C ALA A 7 11.49 7.85 -12.87
N LEU A 8 11.21 9.08 -13.30
CA LEU A 8 10.53 10.09 -12.47
C LEU A 8 9.13 9.62 -12.05
N GLY A 9 8.37 9.00 -12.96
CA GLY A 9 7.06 8.44 -12.63
C GLY A 9 7.14 7.33 -11.57
N VAL A 10 8.12 6.43 -11.66
CA VAL A 10 8.33 5.38 -10.65
C VAL A 10 8.73 6.01 -9.31
N LEU A 11 9.65 6.98 -9.32
CA LEU A 11 10.06 7.70 -8.11
C LEU A 11 8.87 8.39 -7.44
N ALA A 12 8.01 9.06 -8.22
CA ALA A 12 6.80 9.68 -7.71
C ALA A 12 5.85 8.66 -7.06
N LEU A 13 5.70 7.46 -7.64
CA LEU A 13 4.91 6.38 -7.06
C LEU A 13 5.53 5.81 -5.77
N VAL A 14 6.86 5.73 -5.67
CA VAL A 14 7.54 5.35 -4.43
C VAL A 14 7.23 6.36 -3.32
N LEU A 15 7.37 7.65 -3.61
CA LEU A 15 7.08 8.71 -2.64
C LEU A 15 5.60 8.71 -2.22
N LEU A 16 4.70 8.58 -3.19
CA LEU A 16 3.27 8.49 -2.93
C LEU A 16 2.91 7.23 -2.13
N GLY A 17 3.55 6.10 -2.41
CA GLY A 17 3.45 4.87 -1.63
C GLY A 17 3.85 5.09 -0.18
N ALA A 18 4.97 5.76 0.07
CA ALA A 18 5.40 6.07 1.44
C ALA A 18 4.39 6.97 2.16
N CYS A 19 3.85 7.98 1.50
CA CYS A 19 2.80 8.83 2.07
C CYS A 19 1.53 8.03 2.39
N VAL A 20 1.04 7.19 1.46
CA VAL A 20 -0.14 6.34 1.68
C VAL A 20 0.11 5.32 2.78
N GLY A 21 1.31 4.75 2.86
CA GLY A 21 1.70 3.83 3.92
C GLY A 21 1.65 4.50 5.29
N ALA A 22 2.30 5.66 5.44
CA ALA A 22 2.32 6.42 6.69
C ALA A 22 0.92 6.89 7.13
N LEU A 23 0.14 7.46 6.20
CA LEU A 23 -1.23 7.89 6.49
C LEU A 23 -2.14 6.71 6.80
N GLY A 24 -2.00 5.61 6.05
CA GLY A 24 -2.80 4.40 6.25
C GLY A 24 -2.60 3.77 7.63
N ILE A 25 -1.38 3.83 8.18
CA ILE A 25 -1.11 3.38 9.56
C ILE A 25 -1.99 4.14 10.57
N VAL A 26 -2.05 5.46 10.44
CA VAL A 26 -2.85 6.32 11.34
C VAL A 26 -4.34 6.14 11.08
N VAL A 27 -4.75 6.25 9.81
CA VAL A 27 -6.16 6.22 9.39
C VAL A 27 -6.78 4.85 9.64
N SER A 28 -6.02 3.74 9.55
CA SER A 28 -6.56 2.39 9.76
C SER A 28 -7.21 2.18 11.12
N ARG A 29 -6.87 3.02 12.11
CA ARG A 29 -7.38 2.97 13.48
C ARG A 29 -8.57 3.88 13.72
N MET A 30 -8.98 4.67 12.74
CA MET A 30 -10.15 5.53 12.85
C MET A 30 -11.44 4.73 12.75
N THR A 31 -12.25 4.81 13.80
CA THR A 31 -13.58 4.22 13.90
C THR A 31 -14.62 5.31 14.04
N ALA A 32 -15.81 5.11 13.46
CA ALA A 32 -16.96 5.97 13.65
C ALA A 32 -18.06 5.19 14.34
N ASP A 33 -18.70 5.79 15.35
CA ASP A 33 -19.83 5.17 16.04
C ASP A 33 -21.12 5.46 15.27
N VAL A 34 -21.77 4.40 14.78
CA VAL A 34 -23.07 4.47 14.13
C VAL A 34 -24.03 3.61 14.96
N ALA A 35 -24.99 4.26 15.62
CA ALA A 35 -25.96 3.59 16.50
C ALA A 35 -25.31 2.67 17.56
N ALA A 36 -24.24 3.15 18.22
CA ALA A 36 -23.44 2.42 19.21
C ALA A 36 -22.69 1.19 18.67
N VAL A 37 -22.59 1.05 17.34
CA VAL A 37 -21.73 0.05 16.69
C VAL A 37 -20.50 0.76 16.13
N PRO A 38 -19.27 0.37 16.53
CA PRO A 38 -18.05 0.94 15.98
C PRO A 38 -17.82 0.41 14.56
N VAL A 39 -17.84 1.32 13.59
CA VAL A 39 -17.58 1.01 12.18
C VAL A 39 -16.12 1.39 11.85
N PRO A 40 -15.28 0.42 11.42
CA PRO A 40 -13.87 0.66 11.12
C PRO A 40 -13.68 1.24 9.71
N TYR A 41 -14.27 2.40 9.44
CA TYR A 41 -14.22 3.04 8.12
C TYR A 41 -12.79 3.38 7.71
N GLY A 42 -11.94 3.76 8.68
CA GLY A 42 -10.56 4.13 8.44
C GLY A 42 -9.72 2.95 7.94
N PHE A 43 -9.94 1.76 8.49
CA PHE A 43 -9.33 0.52 8.01
C PHE A 43 -9.66 0.24 6.54
N VAL A 44 -10.95 0.29 6.20
CA VAL A 44 -11.41 0.05 4.82
C VAL A 44 -10.82 1.08 3.86
N LEU A 45 -10.78 2.35 4.26
CA LEU A 45 -10.20 3.43 3.47
C LEU A 45 -8.69 3.24 3.24
N ALA A 46 -7.95 2.86 4.28
CA ALA A 46 -6.51 2.63 4.18
C ALA A 46 -6.20 1.48 3.21
N VAL A 47 -6.93 0.36 3.31
CA VAL A 47 -6.77 -0.79 2.40
C VAL A 47 -7.14 -0.41 0.97
N ALA A 48 -8.25 0.31 0.78
CA ALA A 48 -8.69 0.77 -0.54
C ALA A 48 -7.66 1.72 -1.18
N ALA A 49 -7.07 2.64 -0.40
CA ALA A 49 -6.06 3.56 -0.89
C ALA A 49 -4.81 2.84 -1.41
N VAL A 50 -4.32 1.82 -0.68
CA VAL A 50 -3.18 1.00 -1.12
C VAL A 50 -3.52 0.22 -2.38
N ALA A 51 -4.68 -0.44 -2.41
CA ALA A 51 -5.11 -1.21 -3.58
C ALA A 51 -5.27 -0.31 -4.82
N ALA A 52 -5.87 0.87 -4.66
CA ALA A 52 -6.02 1.85 -5.72
C ALA A 52 -4.65 2.36 -6.21
N LEU A 53 -3.75 2.72 -5.30
CA LEU A 53 -2.42 3.22 -5.64
C LEU A 53 -1.63 2.19 -6.47
N VAL A 54 -1.61 0.93 -6.05
CA VAL A 54 -0.87 -0.12 -6.76
C VAL A 54 -1.53 -0.43 -8.12
N ALA A 55 -2.87 -0.45 -8.17
CA ALA A 55 -3.60 -0.66 -9.41
C ALA A 55 -3.37 0.46 -10.43
N GLU A 56 -3.41 1.72 -9.99
CA GLU A 56 -3.16 2.89 -10.84
C GLU A 56 -1.68 2.98 -11.23
N GLY A 57 -0.76 2.71 -10.31
CA GLY A 57 0.68 2.61 -10.63
C GLY A 57 0.95 1.56 -11.71
N ARG A 58 0.26 0.41 -11.64
CA ARG A 58 0.31 -0.62 -12.68
C ARG A 58 -0.26 -0.13 -14.02
N ARG A 59 -1.41 0.52 -14.00
CA ARG A 59 -2.05 1.07 -15.21
C ARG A 59 -1.16 2.10 -15.90
N ALA A 60 -0.51 2.97 -15.12
CA ALA A 60 0.30 4.06 -15.64
C ALA A 60 1.69 3.63 -16.15
N LEU A 61 2.40 2.76 -15.43
CA LEU A 61 3.82 2.45 -15.70
C LEU A 61 4.13 0.94 -15.80
N GLY A 62 3.10 0.09 -15.81
CA GLY A 62 3.23 -1.36 -15.80
C GLY A 62 3.71 -1.90 -14.45
N VAL A 63 4.32 -3.09 -14.46
CA VAL A 63 4.81 -3.76 -13.24
C VAL A 63 5.77 -2.87 -12.44
N ALA A 64 6.62 -2.09 -13.10
CA ALA A 64 7.53 -1.16 -12.43
C ALA A 64 6.81 -0.10 -11.58
N GLY A 65 5.66 0.40 -12.04
CA GLY A 65 4.86 1.35 -11.25
C GLY A 65 4.18 0.69 -10.06
N ALA A 66 3.65 -0.52 -10.24
CA ALA A 66 3.08 -1.32 -9.16
C ALA A 66 4.12 -1.59 -8.05
N LEU A 67 5.33 -2.00 -8.46
CA LEU A 67 6.45 -2.24 -7.55
C LEU A 67 6.94 -0.96 -6.88
N GLY A 68 7.02 0.15 -7.60
CA GLY A 68 7.38 1.45 -7.02
C GLY A 68 6.42 1.85 -5.89
N ALA A 69 5.11 1.81 -6.16
CA ALA A 69 4.07 2.06 -5.15
C ALA A 69 4.18 1.10 -3.95
N ALA A 70 4.36 -0.20 -4.20
CA ALA A 70 4.46 -1.21 -3.17
C ALA A 70 5.70 -1.03 -2.28
N LEU A 71 6.86 -0.74 -2.88
CA LEU A 71 8.11 -0.47 -2.16
C LEU A 71 7.94 0.77 -1.28
N GLY A 72 7.43 1.86 -1.85
CA GLY A 72 7.12 3.08 -1.11
C GLY A 72 6.25 2.80 0.12
N TRP A 73 5.13 2.10 -0.08
CA TRP A 73 4.21 1.72 0.98
C TRP A 73 4.84 0.83 2.05
N SER A 74 5.71 -0.11 1.65
CA SER A 74 6.31 -1.07 2.58
C SER A 74 7.26 -0.42 3.60
N VAL A 75 7.95 0.67 3.24
CA VAL A 75 8.92 1.33 4.13
C VAL A 75 8.30 1.77 5.45
N PRO A 76 7.27 2.65 5.49
CA PRO A 76 6.65 3.06 6.76
C PRO A 76 5.97 1.89 7.47
N VAL A 77 5.42 0.92 6.73
CA VAL A 77 4.79 -0.27 7.31
C VAL A 77 5.79 -1.10 8.09
N VAL A 78 6.94 -1.45 7.50
CA VAL A 78 7.99 -2.22 8.16
C VAL A 78 8.53 -1.45 9.37
N LEU A 79 8.73 -0.13 9.25
CA LEU A 79 9.16 0.71 10.37
C LEU A 79 8.14 0.76 11.52
N ALA A 80 6.85 0.55 11.25
CA ALA A 80 5.78 0.48 12.24
C ALA A 80 5.49 -0.94 12.76
N MET A 81 6.17 -1.97 12.23
CA MET A 81 6.13 -3.33 12.79
C MET A 81 7.17 -3.55 13.90
N GLY A 82 8.21 -2.71 13.96
CA GLY A 82 9.23 -2.78 15.00
C GLY A 82 8.64 -2.43 16.37
N GLN A 83 9.05 -3.15 17.41
CA GLN A 83 8.69 -2.80 18.79
C GLN A 83 9.35 -1.47 19.15
N ARG A 84 8.52 -0.48 19.50
CA ARG A 84 9.01 0.82 19.97
C ARG A 84 8.96 0.87 21.49
N PRO A 85 10.06 1.26 22.15
CA PRO A 85 10.11 1.38 23.61
C PRO A 85 9.14 2.48 24.12
N GLU A 86 8.71 3.38 23.24
CA GLU A 86 7.74 4.44 23.56
C GLU A 86 6.30 3.93 23.74
N GLY A 87 6.00 2.66 23.42
CA GLY A 87 4.62 2.14 23.44
C GLY A 87 3.72 2.67 22.32
N ASP A 88 4.30 3.30 21.29
CA ASP A 88 3.59 3.86 20.15
C ASP A 88 3.05 2.75 19.21
N VAL A 89 2.26 3.15 18.20
CA VAL A 89 1.57 2.29 17.21
C VAL A 89 2.44 1.10 16.75
N VAL A 90 2.19 -0.08 17.32
CA VAL A 90 2.70 -1.36 16.80
C VAL A 90 1.65 -1.98 15.90
N LEU A 91 1.89 -2.00 14.59
CA LEU A 91 0.98 -2.65 13.63
C LEU A 91 0.76 -4.14 13.94
N ALA A 92 1.78 -4.81 14.49
CA ALA A 92 1.70 -6.21 14.91
C ALA A 92 0.97 -6.42 16.26
N GLY A 93 0.60 -5.34 16.95
CA GLY A 93 0.00 -5.38 18.28
C GLY A 93 -1.53 -5.48 18.28
N ASP A 94 -2.19 -5.28 17.14
CA ASP A 94 -3.65 -5.31 17.03
C ASP A 94 -4.14 -5.88 15.68
N GLY A 95 -5.41 -6.27 15.63
CA GLY A 95 -6.02 -6.88 14.44
C GLY A 95 -6.15 -5.95 13.23
N TYR A 96 -6.25 -4.63 13.45
CA TYR A 96 -6.34 -3.65 12.35
C TYR A 96 -5.01 -3.48 11.65
N GLY A 97 -3.91 -3.39 12.41
CA GLY A 97 -2.57 -3.30 11.86
C GLY A 97 -2.19 -4.57 11.09
N VAL A 98 -2.44 -5.75 11.68
CA VAL A 98 -2.23 -7.03 10.98
C VAL A 98 -3.10 -7.13 9.72
N GLY A 99 -4.38 -6.77 9.82
CA GLY A 99 -5.29 -6.76 8.67
C GLY A 99 -4.82 -5.83 7.56
N TYR A 100 -4.29 -4.66 7.91
CA TYR A 100 -3.84 -3.66 6.94
C TYR A 100 -2.60 -4.16 6.19
N VAL A 101 -1.65 -4.77 6.91
CA VAL A 101 -0.47 -5.40 6.32
C VAL A 101 -0.89 -6.53 5.38
N VAL A 102 -1.73 -7.46 5.85
CA VAL A 102 -2.13 -8.65 5.07
C VAL A 102 -2.91 -8.26 3.82
N LEU A 103 -3.94 -7.41 3.95
CA LEU A 103 -4.75 -7.00 2.79
C LEU A 103 -3.96 -6.11 1.83
N GLY A 104 -3.06 -5.26 2.34
CA GLY A 104 -2.12 -4.49 1.52
C GLY A 104 -1.20 -5.41 0.71
N LEU A 105 -0.62 -6.43 1.34
CA LEU A 105 0.21 -7.43 0.65
C LEU A 105 -0.58 -8.20 -0.42
N VAL A 106 -1.82 -8.62 -0.12
CA VAL A 106 -2.69 -9.27 -1.11
C VAL A 106 -2.92 -8.35 -2.31
N ALA A 107 -3.21 -7.07 -2.09
CA ALA A 107 -3.42 -6.10 -3.17
C ALA A 107 -2.16 -5.90 -4.03
N VAL A 108 -0.98 -5.87 -3.40
CA VAL A 108 0.32 -5.80 -4.08
C VAL A 108 0.55 -7.04 -4.95
N VAL A 109 0.50 -8.22 -4.35
CA VAL A 109 0.77 -9.50 -5.03
C VAL A 109 -0.20 -9.69 -6.19
N TRP A 110 -1.49 -9.44 -5.97
CA TRP A 110 -2.51 -9.56 -7.00
C TRP A 110 -2.22 -8.67 -8.21
N ASN A 111 -1.90 -7.38 -7.98
CA ASN A 111 -1.63 -6.47 -9.07
C ASN A 111 -0.33 -6.81 -9.81
N VAL A 112 0.74 -7.16 -9.10
CA VAL A 112 2.01 -7.57 -9.71
C VAL A 112 1.80 -8.83 -10.57
N ALA A 113 1.15 -9.86 -10.01
CA ALA A 113 0.85 -11.10 -10.73
C ALA A 113 0.02 -10.86 -12.00
N ARG A 114 -1.02 -10.00 -11.91
CA ARG A 114 -1.79 -9.61 -13.10
C ARG A 114 -0.96 -8.88 -14.14
N GLY A 115 -0.06 -8.01 -13.72
CA GLY A 115 0.85 -7.31 -14.62
C GLY A 115 1.80 -8.26 -15.36
N LEU A 116 2.34 -9.26 -14.65
CA LEU A 116 3.20 -10.29 -15.24
C LEU A 116 2.43 -11.21 -16.19
N ALA A 117 1.22 -11.64 -15.82
CA ALA A 117 0.38 -12.48 -16.67
C ALA A 117 -0.02 -11.78 -17.98
N SER A 118 -0.17 -10.44 -17.96
CA SER A 118 -0.46 -9.65 -19.16
C SER A 118 0.74 -9.40 -20.08
N ALA A 119 1.98 -9.72 -19.66
CA ALA A 119 3.19 -9.39 -20.41
C ALA A 119 3.52 -10.40 -21.54
N GLY A 120 2.92 -11.59 -21.56
CA GLY A 120 3.12 -12.59 -22.63
C GLY A 120 4.55 -13.18 -22.72
N PRO A 121 4.74 -14.39 -23.30
CA PRO A 121 6.06 -15.02 -23.43
C PRO A 121 6.98 -14.39 -24.49
N SER A 122 6.53 -13.40 -25.26
CA SER A 122 7.25 -12.89 -26.44
C SER A 122 8.19 -11.71 -26.18
N ASP A 123 8.19 -11.17 -24.96
CA ASP A 123 8.82 -9.88 -24.65
C ASP A 123 10.06 -9.98 -23.73
N THR A 124 10.64 -11.19 -23.59
CA THR A 124 11.93 -11.45 -22.93
C THR A 124 12.99 -11.85 -23.94
#